data_AF-A0A3R6KSB3-F1
#
_entry.id   AF-A0A3R6KSB3-F1
#
_cell.length_a   1.000
_cell.length_b   1.000
_cell.length_c   1.000
_cell.angle_alpha   90.00
_cell.angle_beta   90.00
_cell.angle_gamma   90.00
#
_symmetry.space_group_name_H-M   'P 1'
#
loop_
_entity.id
_entity.type
_entity.pdbx_description
1 polymer ?
#
loop_
_entity_poly.entity_id
_entity_poly.type
_entity_poly.pdbx_seq_one_letter_code
_entity_poly.pdbx_strand_id
1 'polypeptide(L)'
;MNYIIIVADCDCIVSFYSFCGTEKDMLSVLKKKAEERRQILAEHVTGIEYDEFTSSWHINILSDNLEVTESIVAKPVDLIESLKAK
;
A
#
# COMPACT_ATOMS: atom_id res chain seq x y z
N MET A 1 1.19 -15.91 -4.03
CA MET A 1 -0.10 -15.25 -3.75
C MET A 1 -0.08 -13.92 -4.47
N ASN A 2 -1.20 -13.45 -4.99
CA ASN A 2 -1.26 -12.16 -5.67
C ASN A 2 -1.84 -11.12 -4.72
N TYR A 3 -1.27 -9.93 -4.76
CA TYR A 3 -1.65 -8.81 -3.93
C TYR A 3 -1.95 -7.62 -4.83
N ILE A 4 -3.02 -6.92 -4.52
CA ILE A 4 -3.29 -5.62 -5.10
C ILE A 4 -2.84 -4.59 -4.08
N ILE A 5 -1.85 -3.78 -4.48
CA ILE A 5 -1.39 -2.62 -3.72
C ILE A 5 -2.11 -1.40 -4.28
N ILE A 6 -2.85 -0.73 -3.41
CA ILE A 6 -3.58 0.50 -3.68
C ILE A 6 -2.81 1.61 -2.99
N VAL A 7 -2.47 2.65 -3.74
CA VAL A 7 -1.83 3.85 -3.20
C VAL A 7 -2.82 5.00 -3.39
N ALA A 8 -3.25 5.62 -2.29
CA ALA A 8 -4.17 6.74 -2.31
C ALA A 8 -3.47 7.99 -1.76
N ASP A 9 -3.31 8.98 -2.64
CA ASP A 9 -2.74 10.30 -2.33
C ASP A 9 -3.82 11.24 -1.77
N CYS A 10 -3.40 12.27 -1.03
CA CYS A 10 -4.22 13.40 -0.57
C CYS A 10 -4.99 14.06 -1.72
N ASP A 11 -4.41 14.08 -2.92
CA ASP A 11 -5.03 14.60 -4.14
C ASP A 11 -6.13 13.68 -4.72
N CYS A 12 -6.59 12.67 -3.95
CA CYS A 12 -7.56 11.66 -4.35
C CYS A 12 -7.11 10.80 -5.55
N ILE A 13 -5.82 10.79 -5.88
CA ILE A 13 -5.26 9.94 -6.93
C ILE A 13 -5.09 8.53 -6.36
N VAL A 14 -5.76 7.56 -6.99
CA VAL A 14 -5.66 6.15 -6.63
C VAL A 14 -4.87 5.39 -7.68
N SER A 15 -3.72 4.84 -7.29
CA SER A 15 -2.89 3.99 -8.14
C SER A 15 -3.01 2.52 -7.73
N PHE A 16 -3.05 1.62 -8.71
CA PHE A 16 -3.15 0.18 -8.49
C PHE A 16 -1.91 -0.54 -9.02
N TYR A 17 -1.35 -1.42 -8.20
CA TYR A 17 -0.23 -2.30 -8.58
C TYR A 17 -0.59 -3.74 -8.27
N SER A 18 -0.38 -4.62 -9.24
CA SER A 18 -0.42 -6.06 -9.02
C SER A 18 0.98 -6.52 -8.58
N PHE A 19 1.05 -7.23 -7.47
CA PHE A 19 2.27 -7.79 -6.93
C PHE A 19 2.12 -9.30 -6.72
N CYS A 20 3.05 -10.08 -7.27
CA CYS A 20 3.11 -11.52 -7.06
C CYS A 20 4.27 -11.84 -6.12
N GLY A 21 3.97 -12.46 -4.98
CA GLY A 21 4.99 -12.81 -3.99
C GLY A 21 4.41 -13.41 -2.71
N THR A 22 5.15 -13.29 -1.62
CA THR A 22 4.68 -13.56 -0.26
C THR A 22 4.19 -12.29 0.42
N GLU A 23 3.45 -12.43 1.52
CA GLU A 23 3.00 -11.29 2.33
C GLU A 23 4.19 -10.50 2.89
N LYS A 24 5.26 -11.20 3.27
CA LYS A 24 6.51 -10.58 3.75
C LYS A 24 7.18 -9.73 2.67
N ASP A 25 7.20 -10.22 1.43
CA ASP A 25 7.78 -9.47 0.30
C ASP A 25 6.92 -8.24 -0.01
N MET A 26 5.60 -8.40 0.01
CA MET A 26 4.65 -7.31 -0.16
C MET A 26 4.87 -6.23 0.92
N LEU A 27 4.94 -6.60 2.20
CA LEU A 27 5.22 -5.68 3.30
C LEU A 27 6.56 -4.94 3.13
N SER A 28 7.59 -5.63 2.64
CA SER A 28 8.89 -5.01 2.34
C SER A 28 8.79 -3.99 1.21
N VAL A 29 8.01 -4.28 0.17
CA VAL A 29 7.75 -3.35 -0.95
C VAL A 29 6.98 -2.13 -0.47
N LEU A 30 5.95 -2.33 0.36
CA LEU A 30 5.17 -1.22 0.91
C LEU A 30 6.03 -0.31 1.78
N LYS A 31 6.87 -0.88 2.66
CA LYS A 31 7.86 -0.14 3.46
C LYS A 31 8.80 0.67 2.58
N LYS A 32 9.34 0.07 1.52
CA LYS A 32 10.25 0.75 0.59
C LYS A 32 9.55 1.91 -0.13
N LYS A 33 8.31 1.72 -0.60
CA LYS A 33 7.52 2.78 -1.24
C LYS A 33 7.20 3.91 -0.27
N ALA A 34 6.79 3.58 0.95
CA ALA A 34 6.53 4.58 1.98
C ALA A 34 7.79 5.40 2.31
N GLU A 35 8.95 4.74 2.41
CA GLU A 35 10.24 5.40 2.65
C GLU A 35 10.72 6.25 1.46
N GLU A 36 10.57 5.77 0.23
CA GLU A 36 10.85 6.57 -0.98
C GLU A 36 9.98 7.83 -1.03
N ARG A 37 8.69 7.71 -0.68
CA ARG A 37 7.77 8.85 -0.59
C ARG A 37 8.14 9.80 0.54
N ARG A 38 8.46 9.26 1.71
CA ARG A 38 8.96 10.00 2.87
C ARG A 38 10.12 10.93 2.49
N GLN A 39 11.08 10.41 1.72
CA GLN A 39 12.24 11.19 1.27
C GLN A 39 11.88 12.30 0.29
N ILE A 40 10.84 12.10 -0.54
CA ILE A 40 10.36 13.12 -1.49
C ILE A 40 9.60 14.23 -0.75
N LEU A 41 8.75 13.86 0.21
CA LEU A 41 7.84 14.79 0.89
C LEU A 41 8.45 15.39 2.18
N ALA A 42 9.60 14.87 2.65
CA ALA A 42 10.21 15.18 3.95
C ALA A 42 9.31 14.84 5.15
N GLU A 43 8.46 13.83 4.99
CA GLU A 43 7.42 13.45 5.97
C GLU A 43 7.85 12.28 6.87
N HIS A 44 6.93 11.70 7.64
CA HIS A 44 7.18 10.56 8.52
C HIS A 44 6.21 9.41 8.23
N VAL A 45 6.76 8.20 8.08
CA VAL A 45 5.95 6.96 8.05
C VAL A 45 5.70 6.55 9.50
N THR A 46 4.46 6.60 9.95
CA THR A 46 4.16 6.51 11.39
C THR A 46 3.46 5.24 11.82
N GLY A 47 2.97 4.42 10.88
CA GLY A 47 2.34 3.15 11.24
C GLY A 47 2.10 2.25 10.05
N ILE A 48 2.36 0.96 10.26
CA ILE A 48 1.92 -0.12 9.40
C ILE A 48 0.96 -0.95 10.23
N GLU A 49 -0.31 -0.91 9.88
CA GLU A 49 -1.38 -1.59 10.60
C GLU A 49 -1.99 -2.65 9.70
N TYR A 50 -2.38 -3.77 10.30
CA TYR A 50 -3.16 -4.79 9.62
C TYR A 50 -4.63 -4.64 10.04
N ASP A 51 -5.48 -4.32 9.08
CA ASP A 51 -6.92 -4.32 9.23
C ASP A 51 -7.42 -5.76 9.03
N GLU A 52 -7.77 -6.43 10.13
CA GLU A 52 -8.31 -7.78 10.11
C GLU A 52 -9.70 -7.86 9.44
N PHE A 53 -10.50 -6.78 9.49
CA PHE A 53 -11.85 -6.74 8.93
C PHE A 53 -11.83 -6.74 7.41
N THR A 54 -10.92 -5.96 6.80
CA THR A 54 -10.73 -5.94 5.35
C THR A 54 -9.56 -6.79 4.86
N SER A 55 -8.91 -7.52 5.77
CA SER A 55 -7.71 -8.32 5.52
C SER A 55 -6.66 -7.53 4.73
N SER A 56 -6.34 -6.31 5.19
CA SER A 56 -5.46 -5.40 4.46
C SER A 56 -4.38 -4.76 5.32
N TRP A 57 -3.24 -4.50 4.71
CA TRP A 57 -2.18 -3.71 5.30
C TRP A 57 -2.38 -2.24 4.96
N HIS A 58 -2.40 -1.39 5.96
CA HIS A 58 -2.52 0.06 5.85
C HIS A 58 -1.22 0.71 6.30
N ILE A 59 -0.68 1.59 5.47
CA ILE A 59 0.49 2.40 5.79
C ILE A 59 0.12 3.86 5.59
N ASN A 60 0.17 4.63 6.66
CA ASN A 60 -0.08 6.06 6.59
C ASN A 60 1.26 6.81 6.60
N ILE A 61 1.36 7.77 5.68
CA ILE A 61 2.41 8.78 5.67
C ILE A 61 1.79 10.01 6.33
N LEU A 62 2.47 10.54 7.35
CA LEU A 62 2.04 11.74 8.06
C LEU A 62 3.00 12.89 7.75
N SER A 63 2.45 14.08 7.56
CA SER A 63 3.21 15.32 7.62
C SER A 63 3.70 15.61 9.05
N ASP A 64 4.57 16.62 9.18
CA ASP A 64 5.17 17.00 10.47
C ASP A 64 4.15 17.46 11.52
N ASN A 65 2.96 17.88 11.10
CA ASN A 65 1.81 18.22 11.95
C ASN A 65 0.95 16.99 12.33
N LEU A 66 1.40 15.77 12.02
CA LEU A 66 0.72 14.50 12.28
C LEU A 66 -0.60 14.30 11.52
N GLU A 67 -0.81 15.04 10.43
CA GLU A 67 -1.94 14.83 9.52
C GLU A 67 -1.59 13.76 8.47
N VAL A 68 -2.56 12.91 8.12
CA VAL A 68 -2.35 11.89 7.08
C VAL A 68 -2.32 12.54 5.72
N THR A 69 -1.19 12.43 5.04
CA THR A 69 -0.95 12.99 3.71
C THR A 69 -1.11 11.94 2.62
N GLU A 70 -0.74 10.69 2.87
CA GLU A 70 -0.91 9.61 1.92
C GLU A 70 -1.24 8.31 2.68
N SER A 71 -2.07 7.46 2.09
CA SER A 71 -2.38 6.14 2.64
C SER A 71 -2.15 5.07 1.59
N ILE A 72 -1.33 4.08 1.93
CA ILE A 72 -1.05 2.91 1.11
C ILE A 72 -1.80 1.73 1.72
N VAL A 73 -2.69 1.13 0.93
CA VAL A 73 -3.49 -0.03 1.34
C VAL A 73 -3.14 -1.23 0.46
N ALA A 74 -2.75 -2.35 1.05
CA ALA A 74 -2.50 -3.58 0.30
C ALA A 74 -3.44 -4.69 0.73
N LYS A 75 -4.03 -5.36 -0.25
CA LYS A 75 -4.98 -6.46 -0.05
C LYS A 75 -4.47 -7.72 -0.74
N PRO A 76 -4.46 -8.89 -0.07
CA PRO A 76 -4.40 -10.16 -0.76
C PRO A 76 -5.67 -10.28 -1.60
N VAL A 77 -5.50 -10.54 -2.89
CA VAL A 77 -6.64 -10.77 -3.77
C VAL A 77 -6.40 -12.10 -4.45
N ASP A 78 -7.36 -13.01 -4.30
CA ASP A 78 -7.40 -14.17 -5.17
C ASP A 78 -7.52 -13.64 -6.59
N LEU A 79 -6.47 -13.83 -7.39
CA LEU A 79 -6.47 -13.49 -8.80
C LEU A 79 -7.51 -14.41 -9.45
N ILE A 80 -8.79 -13.99 -9.47
CA ILE A 80 -9.86 -14.67 -10.17
C ILE A 80 -9.48 -14.64 -11.64
N GLU A 81 -8.87 -15.73 -12.12
CA GLU A 81 -8.64 -16.13 -13.52
C GLU A 81 -8.74 -15.02 -14.61
N SER A 82 -8.11 -13.86 -14.44
CA SER A 82 -8.35 -12.73 -15.37
C SER A 82 -7.43 -12.73 -16.60
N LEU A 83 -6.73 -13.84 -16.87
CA LEU A 83 -6.11 -14.13 -18.16
C LEU A 83 -6.25 -15.60 -18.54
N LYS A 84 -7.43 -16.19 -18.34
CA LYS A 84 -7.95 -17.17 -19.31
C LYS A 84 -9.02 -16.51 -20.18
N ALA A 85 -8.67 -15.39 -20.80
CA ALA A 85 -9.27 -15.07 -22.09
C ALA A 85 -8.61 -16.02 -23.11
N LYS A 86 -9.43 -16.83 -23.78
CA LYS A 86 -9.04 -17.75 -24.85
C LYS A 86 -8.23 -17.07 -25.96
#